data_AF-A0A7S0NXC1-F1
#
_entry.id   AF-A0A7S0NXC1-F1
#
_cell.length_a   1.000
_cell.length_b   1.000
_cell.length_c   1.000
_cell.angle_alpha   90.00
_cell.angle_beta   90.00
_cell.angle_gamma   90.00
#
_symmetry.space_group_name_H-M   'P 1'
#
loop_
_entity.id
_entity.type
_entity.pdbx_description
1 polymer ?
#
loop_
_entity_poly.entity_id
_entity_poly.type
_entity_poly.pdbx_seq_one_letter_code
_entity_poly.pdbx_strand_id
1 'polypeptide(L)'
;PQNCEWLVQRLASALATHIERGALQKGFDEAGALLFSEHVRKLTDGLSALVATSVRGEFSRVTQIAFLLNAGTVQEAVGLLMSHLSSPSAASGTAGHDRACLSYSDAAAVLGRRVEFDRAEIHELIPDDDAP
;
A
#
# COMPACT_ATOMS: atom_id res chain seq x y z
N PRO A 1 -7.74 13.92 -25.94
CA PRO A 1 -8.13 13.89 -24.52
C PRO A 1 -8.21 12.45 -23.96
N GLN A 2 -9.04 11.56 -24.52
CA GLN A 2 -9.19 10.17 -24.05
C GLN A 2 -7.89 9.34 -24.13
N ASN A 3 -7.12 9.49 -25.21
CA ASN A 3 -5.83 8.80 -25.35
C ASN A 3 -4.80 9.25 -24.30
N CYS A 4 -4.79 10.53 -23.92
CA CYS A 4 -3.89 11.05 -22.89
C CYS A 4 -4.29 10.52 -21.50
N GLU A 5 -5.59 10.48 -21.22
CA GLU A 5 -6.13 9.98 -19.95
C GLU A 5 -5.84 8.49 -19.75
N TRP A 6 -6.07 7.67 -20.77
CA TRP A 6 -5.69 6.27 -20.77
C TRP A 6 -4.17 6.06 -20.57
N LEU A 7 -3.34 6.88 -21.22
CA LEU A 7 -1.89 6.81 -21.08
C LEU A 7 -1.45 7.13 -19.65
N VAL A 8 -2.04 8.16 -19.03
CA VAL A 8 -1.75 8.54 -17.64
C VAL A 8 -2.18 7.45 -16.67
N GLN A 9 -3.35 6.83 -16.86
CA GLN A 9 -3.78 5.69 -16.03
C GLN A 9 -2.83 4.51 -16.14
N ARG A 10 -2.41 4.16 -17.37
CA ARG A 10 -1.47 3.06 -17.59
C ARG A 10 -0.09 3.34 -16.99
N LEU A 11 0.37 4.59 -17.06
CA LEU A 11 1.61 5.03 -16.44
C LEU A 11 1.51 5.02 -14.90
N ALA A 12 0.38 5.46 -14.34
CA ALA A 12 0.11 5.41 -12.90
C ALA A 12 0.14 3.96 -12.38
N SER A 13 -0.52 3.03 -13.07
CA SER A 13 -0.53 1.61 -12.72
C SER A 13 0.88 0.98 -12.76
N ALA A 14 1.66 1.32 -13.79
CA ALA A 14 3.04 0.86 -13.91
C ALA A 14 3.95 1.43 -12.81
N LEU A 15 3.80 2.72 -12.49
CA LEU A 15 4.52 3.38 -11.40
C LEU A 15 4.16 2.77 -10.04
N ALA A 16 2.88 2.58 -9.75
CA ALA A 16 2.42 1.99 -8.50
C ALA A 16 3.03 0.59 -8.31
N THR A 17 3.01 -0.25 -9.35
CA THR A 17 3.64 -1.58 -9.33
C THR A 17 5.14 -1.50 -9.06
N HIS A 18 5.83 -0.53 -9.65
CA HIS A 18 7.28 -0.37 -9.47
C HIS A 18 7.62 0.10 -8.04
N ILE A 19 6.83 1.04 -7.51
CA ILE A 19 6.99 1.58 -6.16
C ILE A 19 6.70 0.50 -5.12
N GLU A 20 5.63 -0.27 -5.28
CA GLU A 20 5.30 -1.42 -4.43
C GLU A 20 6.48 -2.40 -4.34
N ARG A 21 7.02 -2.81 -5.50
CA ARG A 21 8.18 -3.71 -5.54
C ARG A 21 9.40 -3.10 -4.85
N GLY A 22 9.66 -1.81 -5.06
CA GLY A 22 10.76 -1.10 -4.43
C GLY A 22 10.61 -1.03 -2.90
N ALA A 23 9.40 -0.77 -2.41
CA ALA A 23 9.11 -0.75 -0.98
C ALA A 23 9.32 -2.11 -0.32
N LEU A 24 8.92 -3.20 -0.98
CA LEU A 24 9.12 -4.56 -0.46
C LEU A 24 10.59 -5.01 -0.42
N GLN A 25 11.50 -4.29 -1.07
CA GLN A 25 12.93 -4.63 -1.11
C GLN A 25 13.79 -3.79 -0.18
N LYS A 26 13.32 -2.61 0.24
CA LYS A 26 14.09 -1.68 1.08
C LYS A 26 13.69 -1.77 2.55
N GLY A 27 14.63 -1.42 3.43
CA GLY A 27 14.34 -1.19 4.84
C GLY A 27 13.91 0.27 5.07
N PHE A 28 12.99 0.47 6.01
CA PHE A 28 12.48 1.78 6.40
C PHE A 28 12.66 1.97 7.90
N ASP A 29 13.23 3.11 8.27
CA ASP A 29 13.06 3.68 9.60
C ASP A 29 11.78 4.54 9.65
N GLU A 30 11.42 5.04 10.84
CA GLU A 30 10.25 5.90 11.02
C GLU A 30 10.26 7.13 10.08
N ALA A 31 11.41 7.83 10.00
CA ALA A 31 11.54 8.99 9.12
C ALA A 31 11.42 8.62 7.64
N GLY A 32 12.01 7.51 7.22
CA GLY A 32 11.91 6.98 5.87
C GLY A 32 10.49 6.57 5.50
N ALA A 33 9.74 5.99 6.44
CA ALA A 33 8.33 5.66 6.25
C ALA A 33 7.44 6.90 6.08
N LEU A 34 7.68 7.96 6.87
CA LEU A 34 7.00 9.24 6.74
C LEU A 34 7.28 9.89 5.38
N LEU A 35 8.55 9.95 4.98
CA LEU A 35 8.95 10.48 3.67
C LEU A 35 8.37 9.66 2.52
N PHE A 36 8.31 8.34 2.65
CA PHE A 36 7.69 7.47 1.66
C PHE A 36 6.21 7.80 1.47
N SER A 37 5.46 7.90 2.56
CA SER A 37 4.03 8.25 2.55
C SER A 37 3.78 9.62 1.93
N GLU A 38 4.59 10.63 2.29
CA GLU A 38 4.50 11.98 1.72
C GLU A 38 4.73 11.96 0.20
N HIS A 39 5.77 11.27 -0.28
CA HIS A 39 6.08 11.19 -1.70
C HIS A 39 5.02 10.42 -2.49
N VAL A 40 4.49 9.32 -1.96
CA VAL A 40 3.38 8.57 -2.58
C VAL A 40 2.15 9.46 -2.73
N ARG A 41 1.81 10.23 -1.69
CA ARG A 41 0.69 11.17 -1.72
C ARG A 41 0.89 12.26 -2.77
N LYS A 42 2.05 12.94 -2.75
CA LYS A 42 2.39 13.99 -3.74
C LYS A 42 2.34 13.47 -5.18
N LEU A 43 2.84 12.25 -5.41
CA LEU A 43 2.82 11.62 -6.73
C LEU A 43 1.38 11.32 -7.17
N THR A 44 0.56 10.76 -6.27
CA THR A 44 -0.84 10.41 -6.56
C THR A 44 -1.69 11.65 -6.84
N ASP A 45 -1.53 12.71 -6.04
CA ASP A 45 -2.23 13.98 -6.22
C ASP A 45 -1.76 14.69 -7.51
N GLY A 46 -0.44 14.67 -7.80
CA GLY A 46 0.13 15.23 -9.01
C GLY A 46 -0.37 14.54 -10.29
N LEU A 47 -0.41 13.21 -10.31
CA LEU A 47 -0.97 12.45 -11.44
C LEU A 47 -2.48 12.63 -11.57
N SER A 48 -3.21 12.68 -10.45
CA SER A 48 -4.67 12.91 -10.47
C SER A 48 -5.04 14.30 -11.01
N ALA A 49 -4.17 15.29 -10.85
CA ALA A 49 -4.39 16.63 -11.40
C ALA A 49 -4.27 16.70 -12.94
N LEU A 50 -3.68 15.69 -13.58
CA LEU A 50 -3.47 15.64 -15.04
C LEU A 50 -4.63 15.00 -15.81
N VAL A 51 -5.60 14.41 -15.11
CA VAL A 51 -6.70 13.62 -15.69
C VAL A 51 -8.03 13.95 -15.01
N ALA A 52 -9.13 13.75 -15.73
CA ALA A 52 -10.46 13.96 -15.17
C ALA A 52 -10.86 12.84 -14.19
N THR A 53 -10.37 11.61 -14.44
CA THR A 53 -10.55 10.46 -13.57
C THR A 53 -9.37 10.29 -12.61
N SER A 54 -9.65 10.08 -11.32
CA SER A 54 -8.59 9.94 -10.31
C SER A 54 -7.78 8.66 -10.51
N VAL A 55 -6.45 8.76 -10.37
CA VAL A 55 -5.54 7.59 -10.39
C VAL A 55 -5.37 6.93 -9.01
N ARG A 56 -6.13 7.38 -7.99
CA ARG A 56 -6.01 6.86 -6.61
C ARG A 56 -6.24 5.35 -6.51
N GLY A 57 -7.10 4.80 -7.37
CA GLY A 57 -7.33 3.35 -7.44
C GLY A 57 -6.05 2.57 -7.76
N GLU A 58 -5.20 3.08 -8.66
CA GLU A 58 -3.95 2.43 -9.05
C GLU A 58 -2.92 2.42 -7.90
N PHE A 59 -2.99 3.42 -7.01
CA PHE A 59 -2.07 3.57 -5.88
C PHE A 59 -2.63 2.98 -4.57
N SER A 60 -3.76 2.25 -4.59
CA SER A 60 -4.42 1.78 -3.37
C SER A 60 -3.49 0.90 -2.51
N ARG A 61 -2.83 -0.09 -3.13
CA ARG A 61 -1.88 -0.99 -2.46
C ARG A 61 -0.69 -0.23 -1.91
N VAL A 62 -0.10 0.65 -2.70
CA VAL A 62 1.05 1.48 -2.28
C VAL A 62 0.68 2.36 -1.09
N THR A 63 -0.55 2.88 -1.07
CA THR A 63 -1.07 3.68 0.05
C THR A 63 -1.24 2.82 1.31
N GLN A 64 -1.73 1.59 1.18
CA GLN A 64 -1.80 0.66 2.31
C GLN A 64 -0.42 0.28 2.83
N ILE A 65 0.56 0.03 1.93
CA ILE A 65 1.96 -0.21 2.31
C ILE A 65 2.49 0.99 3.09
N ALA A 66 2.32 2.21 2.58
CA ALA A 66 2.75 3.42 3.26
C ALA A 66 2.09 3.56 4.64
N PHE A 67 0.81 3.22 4.75
CA PHE A 67 0.08 3.28 6.01
C PHE A 67 0.63 2.30 7.05
N LEU A 68 0.85 1.03 6.67
CA LEU A 68 1.46 0.03 7.56
C LEU A 68 2.88 0.42 7.97
N LEU A 69 3.67 0.94 7.03
CA LEU A 69 5.01 1.44 7.32
C LEU A 69 4.98 2.63 8.28
N ASN A 70 3.87 3.35 8.46
CA ASN A 70 3.77 4.47 9.41
C ASN A 70 3.17 4.07 10.77
N ALA A 71 2.86 2.80 11.01
CA ALA A 71 2.45 2.36 12.34
C ALA A 71 3.57 2.59 13.36
N GLY A 72 3.20 2.95 14.59
CA GLY A 72 4.13 3.11 15.71
C GLY A 72 4.57 1.77 16.29
N THR A 73 3.71 0.75 16.25
CA THR A 73 4.00 -0.61 16.73
C THR A 73 3.42 -1.69 15.82
N VAL A 74 3.88 -2.93 15.99
CA VAL A 74 3.35 -4.09 15.25
C VAL A 74 1.86 -4.33 15.61
N GLN A 75 1.48 -4.21 16.88
CA GLN A 75 0.07 -4.34 17.31
C GLN A 75 -0.82 -3.26 16.71
N GLU A 76 -0.33 -2.02 16.62
CA GLU A 76 -1.06 -0.95 15.94
C GLU A 76 -1.27 -1.32 14.46
N ALA A 77 -0.22 -1.75 13.76
CA ALA A 77 -0.32 -2.16 12.37
C ALA A 77 -1.33 -3.31 12.16
N VAL A 78 -1.36 -4.29 13.05
CA VAL A 78 -2.31 -5.41 13.01
C VAL A 78 -3.74 -4.92 13.27
N GLY A 79 -3.94 -4.05 14.25
CA GLY A 79 -5.24 -3.44 14.52
C GLY A 79 -5.75 -2.64 13.30
N LEU A 80 -4.85 -1.93 12.63
CA LEU A 80 -5.13 -1.20 11.40
C LEU A 80 -5.53 -2.16 10.26
N LEU A 81 -4.78 -3.24 10.02
CA LEU A 81 -5.13 -4.28 9.04
C LEU A 81 -6.53 -4.86 9.28
N MET A 82 -6.81 -5.26 10.52
CA MET A 82 -8.11 -5.83 10.90
C MET A 82 -9.26 -4.84 10.70
N SER A 83 -9.03 -3.55 10.99
CA SER A 83 -10.05 -2.50 10.78
C SER A 83 -10.34 -2.25 9.30
N HIS A 84 -9.33 -2.35 8.43
CA HIS A 84 -9.47 -2.19 6.99
C HIS A 84 -10.11 -3.42 6.32
N LEU A 85 -9.82 -4.63 6.79
CA LEU A 85 -10.49 -5.86 6.33
C LEU A 85 -11.95 -5.95 6.81
N SER A 86 -12.24 -5.40 7.99
CA SER A 86 -13.60 -5.37 8.55
C SER A 86 -14.48 -4.26 7.96
N SER A 87 -13.88 -3.32 7.21
CA SER A 87 -14.60 -2.23 6.54
C SER A 87 -14.68 -2.50 5.04
N PRO A 88 -15.79 -3.05 4.52
CA PRO A 88 -16.04 -3.07 3.08
C PRO A 88 -16.35 -1.63 2.65
N SER A 89 -15.30 -0.83 2.46
CA SER A 89 -15.44 0.53 1.93
C SER A 89 -15.81 0.45 0.46
N ALA A 90 -17.12 0.49 0.21
CA ALA A 90 -17.83 0.91 -1.00
C ALA A 90 -16.96 1.12 -2.27
N ALA A 91 -16.55 0.02 -2.91
CA ALA A 91 -16.05 0.06 -4.28
C ALA A 91 -17.26 0.22 -5.24
N SER A 92 -17.63 1.48 -5.46
CA SER A 92 -18.49 1.88 -6.56
C SER A 92 -17.79 1.58 -7.87
N GLY A 93 -18.38 0.69 -8.67
CA GLY A 93 -18.31 0.72 -10.13
C GLY A 93 -16.99 0.35 -10.81
N THR A 94 -17.07 -0.71 -11.61
CA THR A 94 -16.21 -1.06 -12.76
C THR A 94 -14.92 -1.85 -12.49
N ALA A 95 -15.05 -3.16 -12.76
CA ALA A 95 -14.05 -4.13 -13.22
C ALA A 95 -12.56 -3.74 -13.08
N GLY A 96 -11.92 -4.24 -12.01
CA GLY A 96 -10.47 -4.16 -11.78
C GLY A 96 -10.04 -4.33 -10.31
N HIS A 97 -10.99 -4.38 -9.37
CA HIS A 97 -10.79 -4.17 -7.93
C HIS A 97 -10.30 -5.38 -7.10
N ASP A 98 -10.02 -6.54 -7.68
CA ASP A 98 -9.51 -7.71 -6.91
C ASP A 98 -8.07 -7.53 -6.38
N ARG A 99 -7.41 -6.44 -6.75
CA ARG A 99 -6.06 -6.08 -6.27
C ARG A 99 -6.05 -5.09 -5.12
N ALA A 100 -7.22 -4.63 -4.66
CA ALA A 100 -7.29 -3.42 -3.84
C ALA A 100 -6.80 -3.59 -2.40
N CYS A 101 -6.72 -4.81 -1.85
CA CYS A 101 -6.32 -5.07 -0.46
C CYS A 101 -5.02 -5.88 -0.37
N LEU A 102 -4.14 -5.51 0.56
CA LEU A 102 -2.99 -6.33 0.96
C LEU A 102 -3.47 -7.62 1.64
N SER A 103 -2.86 -8.75 1.31
CA SER A 103 -3.04 -9.99 2.07
C SER A 103 -2.33 -9.89 3.43
N TYR A 104 -2.63 -10.81 4.36
CA TYR A 104 -1.90 -10.91 5.62
C TYR A 104 -0.41 -11.18 5.40
N SER A 105 -0.06 -12.07 4.46
CA SER A 105 1.33 -12.35 4.10
C SER A 105 2.05 -11.14 3.50
N ASP A 106 1.38 -10.38 2.63
CA ASP A 106 1.94 -9.12 2.09
C ASP A 106 2.15 -8.11 3.22
N ALA A 107 1.21 -8.02 4.17
CA ALA A 107 1.30 -7.11 5.29
C ALA A 107 2.46 -7.47 6.22
N ALA A 108 2.64 -8.75 6.55
CA ALA A 108 3.79 -9.24 7.30
C ALA A 108 5.11 -8.91 6.58
N ALA A 109 5.16 -9.11 5.25
CA ALA A 109 6.34 -8.79 4.45
C ALA A 109 6.69 -7.29 4.46
N VAL A 110 5.67 -6.41 4.50
CA VAL A 110 5.81 -4.95 4.62
C VAL A 110 6.27 -4.57 6.01
N LEU A 111 5.66 -5.10 7.07
CA LEU A 111 6.07 -4.81 8.45
C LEU A 111 7.50 -5.27 8.72
N GLY A 112 7.92 -6.39 8.12
CA GLY A 112 9.30 -6.86 8.17
C GLY A 112 10.32 -5.97 7.46
N ARG A 113 9.87 -4.89 6.78
CA ARG A 113 10.74 -3.83 6.24
C ARG A 113 11.00 -2.70 7.25
N ARG A 114 10.22 -2.59 8.33
CA ARG A 114 10.50 -1.62 9.39
C ARG A 114 11.70 -2.11 10.21
N VAL A 115 12.71 -1.26 10.30
CA VAL A 115 13.97 -1.60 10.99
C VAL A 115 13.74 -1.74 12.50
N GLU A 116 12.75 -1.03 13.03
CA GLU A 116 12.42 -1.03 14.46
C GLU A 116 11.51 -2.19 14.89
N PHE A 117 10.89 -2.90 13.95
CA PHE A 117 9.93 -3.96 14.27
C PHE A 117 10.62 -5.31 14.42
N ASP A 118 10.29 -6.03 15.49
CA ASP A 118 10.78 -7.37 15.70
C ASP A 118 10.04 -8.35 14.78
N ARG A 119 10.81 -9.15 14.04
CA ARG A 119 10.27 -10.19 13.15
C ARG A 119 9.57 -11.30 13.92
N ALA A 120 10.03 -11.62 15.12
CA ALA A 120 9.38 -12.62 15.95
C ALA A 120 7.98 -12.17 16.36
N GLU A 121 7.84 -10.91 16.77
CA GLU A 121 6.56 -10.29 17.11
C GLU A 121 5.60 -10.22 15.91
N ILE A 122 6.11 -9.87 14.72
CA ILE A 122 5.31 -9.87 13.48
C ILE A 122 4.75 -11.27 13.20
N HIS A 123 5.58 -12.31 13.28
CA HIS A 123 5.15 -13.69 13.01
C HIS A 123 4.20 -14.24 14.09
N GLU A 124 4.30 -13.78 15.34
CA GLU A 124 3.36 -14.16 16.40
C GLU A 124 1.97 -13.55 16.17
N LEU A 125 1.92 -12.28 15.74
CA LEU A 125 0.66 -11.54 15.56
C LEU A 125 0.02 -11.74 14.19
N ILE A 126 0.81 -12.03 13.16
CA ILE A 126 0.37 -12.36 11.81
C ILE A 126 1.00 -13.72 11.46
N PRO A 127 0.37 -14.84 11.87
CA PRO A 127 0.88 -16.14 11.48
C PRO A 127 0.83 -16.26 9.95
N ASP A 128 1.95 -16.66 9.36
CA ASP A 128 2.00 -17.00 7.94
C ASP A 128 0.98 -18.12 7.69
N ASP A 129 -0.01 -17.87 6.83
CA ASP A 129 -1.04 -18.83 6.42
C ASP A 129 -0.45 -19.97 5.53
N ASP A 130 0.89 -20.02 5.41
CA ASP A 130 1.69 -21.05 4.75
C ASP A 130 2.37 -21.97 5.79
N ALA A 131 1.60 -22.50 6.74
CA ALA A 131 1.99 -23.72 7.44
C ALA A 131 1.51 -24.93 6.60
N PRO A 132 2.39 -25.88 6.25
CA PRO A 132 2.03 -27.04 5.42
C PRO A 132 0.99 -27.97 6.07
#